data_AF-A0A428XDS7-F1
#
_entry.id   AF-A0A428XDS7-F1
#
_cell.length_a   1.000
_cell.length_b   1.000
_cell.length_c   1.000
_cell.angle_alpha   90.00
_cell.angle_beta   90.00
_cell.angle_gamma   90.00
#
_symmetry.space_group_name_H-M   'P 1'
#
loop_
_entity.id
_entity.type
_entity.pdbx_description
1 polymer ?
#
loop_
_entity_poly.entity_id
_entity_poly.type
_entity_poly.pdbx_seq_one_letter_code
_entity_poly.pdbx_strand_id
1 'polypeptide(L)'
;MPSHPAEPPMGRPTEFGDLSPFTLERHEYLSVTKNPVRCLPVTLHGQLVGYLWASESDTEDAAAFYARRGTGAAGFNAGGVWRGRLKLSKEKGMSPLTAVREWVGKPEHPTGGAISAGSREQTLPNSQAVQELAGRRPQ
;
A
#
# COMPACT_ATOMS: atom_id res chain seq x y z
N MET A 1 -13.92 33.45 -56.45
CA MET A 1 -13.48 32.04 -56.54
C MET A 1 -11.99 32.05 -56.84
N PRO A 2 -11.16 31.13 -56.35
CA PRO A 2 -10.91 30.59 -54.99
C PRO A 2 -9.39 30.79 -54.65
N SER A 3 -8.76 30.46 -53.52
CA SER A 3 -9.11 29.99 -52.18
C SER A 3 -7.83 30.14 -51.32
N HIS A 4 -7.95 30.63 -50.09
CA HIS A 4 -6.93 30.42 -49.06
C HIS A 4 -6.79 28.91 -48.81
N PRO A 5 -5.59 28.32 -48.74
CA PRO A 5 -5.45 26.99 -48.16
C PRO A 5 -5.83 27.07 -46.69
N ALA A 6 -6.90 26.36 -46.35
CA ALA A 6 -7.39 26.19 -44.99
C ALA A 6 -6.35 25.42 -44.17
N GLU A 7 -5.83 26.05 -43.13
CA GLU A 7 -5.14 25.35 -42.05
C GLU A 7 -6.17 24.44 -41.35
N PRO A 8 -5.95 23.12 -41.27
CA PRO A 8 -6.81 22.27 -40.46
C PRO A 8 -6.64 22.68 -38.99
N PRO A 9 -7.74 22.79 -38.20
CA PRO A 9 -7.61 22.98 -36.76
C PRO A 9 -6.85 21.78 -36.23
N MET A 10 -5.76 22.07 -35.50
CA MET A 10 -4.92 21.11 -34.81
C MET A 10 -5.72 19.88 -34.40
N GLY A 11 -5.47 18.78 -35.11
CA GLY A 11 -5.87 17.46 -34.69
C GLY A 11 -5.33 17.27 -33.29
N ARG A 12 -6.24 17.18 -32.33
CA ARG A 12 -6.00 16.60 -31.02
C ARG A 12 -5.13 15.35 -31.24
N PRO A 13 -3.94 15.24 -30.63
CA PRO A 13 -3.18 14.01 -30.74
C PRO A 13 -4.00 12.91 -30.04
N THR A 14 -4.82 12.20 -30.80
CA THR A 14 -5.36 10.87 -30.45
C THR A 14 -4.24 9.87 -30.74
N GLU A 15 -3.08 10.12 -30.14
CA GLU A 15 -2.01 9.15 -30.00
C GLU A 15 -1.83 8.96 -28.50
N PHE A 16 -2.90 8.43 -27.88
CA PHE A 16 -2.73 7.64 -26.67
C PHE A 16 -2.01 6.36 -27.13
N GLY A 17 -0.70 6.49 -27.38
CA GLY A 17 0.17 5.38 -27.67
C GLY A 17 -0.02 4.35 -26.57
N ASP A 18 -0.40 3.15 -26.98
CA ASP A 18 -0.21 1.89 -26.28
C ASP A 18 -0.07 2.05 -24.75
N LEU A 19 -1.20 2.26 -24.08
CA LEU A 19 -1.23 2.26 -22.61
C LEU A 19 -1.20 0.83 -22.09
N SER A 20 -0.12 0.09 -22.35
CA SER A 20 0.39 -0.90 -21.41
C SER A 20 1.79 -1.40 -21.77
N PRO A 21 2.65 -1.65 -20.77
CA PRO A 21 2.39 -1.46 -19.36
C PRO A 21 3.07 -0.15 -18.95
N PHE A 22 2.28 0.86 -18.59
CA PHE A 22 2.72 1.79 -17.57
C PHE A 22 2.81 0.99 -16.26
N THR A 23 3.82 0.13 -16.15
CA THR A 23 4.41 -0.25 -14.87
C THR A 23 4.99 1.03 -14.34
N LEU A 24 4.11 1.90 -13.80
CA LEU A 24 4.53 3.11 -13.10
C LEU A 24 5.78 2.72 -12.32
N GLU A 25 6.83 3.50 -12.46
CA GLU A 25 7.85 3.63 -11.42
C GLU A 25 7.12 4.19 -10.19
N ARG A 26 6.27 3.33 -9.60
CA ARG A 26 5.39 3.65 -8.51
C ARG A 26 6.32 3.57 -7.32
N HIS A 27 6.87 4.73 -6.97
CA HIS A 27 7.71 4.90 -5.80
C HIS A 27 6.99 4.49 -4.50
N GLU A 28 5.68 4.28 -4.55
CA GLU A 28 4.85 3.74 -3.48
C GLU A 28 4.12 2.49 -3.97
N TYR A 29 3.94 1.52 -3.07
CA TYR A 29 3.09 0.36 -3.33
C TYR A 29 1.63 0.79 -3.50
N LEU A 30 0.86 -0.01 -4.25
CA LEU A 30 -0.57 0.16 -4.36
C LEU A 30 -1.24 0.03 -3.00
N SER A 31 -2.13 0.98 -2.72
CA SER A 31 -2.91 1.00 -1.48
C SER A 31 -4.22 0.21 -1.58
N VAL A 32 -4.50 -0.42 -2.72
CA VAL A 32 -5.68 -1.25 -2.96
C VAL A 32 -5.30 -2.40 -3.88
N THR A 33 -5.80 -3.60 -3.59
CA THR A 33 -5.69 -4.75 -4.47
C THR A 33 -6.88 -5.67 -4.29
N LYS A 34 -7.26 -6.34 -5.38
CA LYS A 34 -8.30 -7.38 -5.39
C LYS A 34 -7.72 -8.78 -5.16
N ASN A 35 -6.39 -8.89 -5.09
CA ASN A 35 -5.70 -10.16 -4.95
C ASN A 35 -5.55 -10.53 -3.48
N PRO A 36 -5.27 -11.80 -3.18
CA PRO A 36 -4.99 -12.23 -1.82
C PRO A 36 -3.85 -11.40 -1.22
N VAL A 37 -4.05 -10.94 0.01
CA VAL A 37 -3.09 -10.14 0.76
C VAL A 37 -2.77 -10.84 2.08
N ARG A 38 -1.51 -10.80 2.51
CA ARG A 38 -1.14 -11.12 3.88
C ARG A 38 -1.26 -9.89 4.73
N CYS A 39 -2.03 -9.96 5.80
CA CYS A 39 -2.11 -8.92 6.81
C CYS A 39 -1.43 -9.37 8.11
N LEU A 40 -0.79 -8.41 8.77
CA LEU A 40 -0.02 -8.57 9.98
C LEU A 40 -0.45 -7.49 10.98
N PRO A 41 -0.77 -7.88 12.22
CA PRO A 41 -1.09 -6.92 13.27
C PRO A 41 0.17 -6.12 13.65
N VAL A 42 0.02 -4.80 13.70
CA VAL A 42 1.03 -3.87 14.20
C VAL A 42 0.63 -3.45 15.60
N THR A 43 1.51 -3.71 16.56
CA THR A 43 1.36 -3.30 17.95
C THR A 43 2.32 -2.17 18.27
N LEU A 44 1.86 -1.20 19.04
CA LEU A 44 2.65 -0.12 19.61
C LEU A 44 2.52 -0.22 21.12
N HIS A 45 3.63 -0.41 21.82
CA HIS A 45 3.67 -0.60 23.26
C HIS A 45 2.73 -1.73 23.73
N GLY A 46 2.66 -2.81 22.95
CA GLY A 46 1.73 -3.94 23.19
C GLY A 46 0.27 -3.68 22.80
N GLN A 47 -0.10 -2.48 22.35
CA GLN A 47 -1.45 -2.16 21.90
C GLN A 47 -1.58 -2.25 20.38
N LEU A 48 -2.57 -2.98 19.87
CA LEU A 48 -2.83 -3.07 18.43
C LEU A 48 -3.26 -1.70 17.87
N VAL A 49 -2.39 -1.10 17.06
CA VAL A 49 -2.61 0.22 16.44
C VAL A 49 -3.12 0.15 15.01
N GLY A 50 -2.90 -0.97 14.32
CA GLY A 50 -3.33 -1.17 12.95
C GLY A 50 -2.89 -2.51 12.38
N TYR A 51 -3.09 -2.66 11.08
CA TYR A 51 -2.73 -3.84 10.33
C TYR A 51 -1.94 -3.42 9.10
N LEU A 52 -0.73 -3.96 8.97
CA LEU A 52 0.07 -3.84 7.77
C LEU A 52 -0.28 -5.00 6.85
N TRP A 53 -0.48 -4.76 5.57
CA TRP A 53 -0.76 -5.82 4.62
C TRP A 53 0.03 -5.66 3.34
N ALA A 54 0.26 -6.77 2.66
CA ALA A 54 0.95 -6.88 1.38
C ALA A 54 0.26 -7.91 0.47
N SER A 55 0.21 -7.66 -0.83
CA SER A 55 -0.23 -8.63 -1.84
C SER A 55 0.67 -9.85 -1.87
N GLU A 56 0.06 -11.02 -2.07
CA GLU A 56 0.80 -12.26 -2.37
C GLU A 56 1.19 -12.37 -3.83
N SER A 57 0.63 -11.53 -4.70
CA SER A 57 0.97 -11.51 -6.12
C SER A 57 2.29 -10.83 -6.37
N ASP A 58 3.21 -11.52 -7.04
CA ASP A 58 4.50 -10.98 -7.48
C ASP A 58 4.35 -9.95 -8.61
N THR A 59 3.26 -10.03 -9.38
CA THR A 59 2.92 -9.10 -10.46
C THR A 59 2.30 -7.79 -9.99
N GLU A 60 1.78 -7.74 -8.75
CA GLU A 60 1.14 -6.56 -8.18
C GLU A 60 1.86 -6.13 -6.92
N ASP A 61 2.58 -5.03 -7.00
CA ASP A 61 3.19 -4.35 -5.87
C ASP A 61 2.15 -3.58 -5.05
N ALA A 62 1.41 -4.28 -4.18
CA ALA A 62 0.43 -3.68 -3.28
C ALA A 62 0.79 -3.92 -1.83
N ALA A 63 0.92 -2.86 -1.06
CA ALA A 63 1.11 -2.92 0.38
C ALA A 63 0.65 -1.62 0.98
N ALA A 64 -0.10 -1.71 2.07
CA ALA A 64 -0.52 -0.54 2.79
C ALA A 64 -0.68 -0.85 4.27
N PHE A 65 -0.78 0.22 5.04
CA PHE A 65 -1.11 0.16 6.44
C PHE A 65 -2.53 0.68 6.63
N TYR A 66 -3.38 -0.14 7.27
CA TYR A 66 -4.67 0.32 7.76
C TYR A 66 -4.60 0.53 9.27
N ALA A 67 -4.77 1.78 9.68
CA ALA A 67 -4.93 2.10 11.09
C ALA A 67 -6.20 1.45 11.62
N ARG A 68 -6.11 0.86 12.82
CA ARG A 68 -7.28 0.30 13.50
C ARG A 68 -8.20 1.43 13.96
N ARG A 69 -9.51 1.29 13.80
CA ARG A 69 -10.48 2.23 14.37
C ARG A 69 -10.38 2.24 15.90
N GLY A 70 -10.30 3.44 16.47
CA GLY A 70 -10.21 3.65 17.92
C GLY A 70 -8.81 4.01 18.44
N THR A 71 -7.78 3.98 17.60
CA THR A 71 -6.40 4.35 17.99
C THR A 71 -6.11 5.84 17.81
N GLY A 72 -7.01 6.58 17.15
CA GLY A 72 -6.94 8.03 16.99
C GLY A 72 -5.61 8.48 16.35
N ALA A 73 -4.95 9.43 17.01
CA ALA A 73 -3.68 9.98 16.55
C ALA A 73 -2.55 8.93 16.48
N ALA A 74 -2.57 7.90 17.34
CA ALA A 74 -1.54 6.86 17.34
C ALA A 74 -1.56 6.04 16.04
N GLY A 75 -2.75 5.68 15.55
CA GLY A 75 -2.89 4.96 14.27
C GLY A 75 -2.47 5.81 13.07
N PHE A 76 -2.82 7.11 13.08
CA PHE A 76 -2.41 8.04 12.02
C PHE A 76 -0.89 8.22 11.95
N ASN A 77 -0.26 8.48 13.11
CA ASN A 77 1.18 8.65 13.19
C ASN A 77 1.92 7.35 12.82
N ALA A 78 1.40 6.18 13.24
CA ALA A 78 1.95 4.89 12.83
C ALA A 78 1.86 4.70 11.31
N GLY A 79 0.73 5.07 10.69
CA GLY A 79 0.56 4.99 9.24
C GLY A 79 1.59 5.80 8.45
N GLY A 80 1.95 6.99 8.93
CA GLY A 80 3.03 7.79 8.34
C GLY A 80 4.39 7.08 8.38
N VAL A 81 4.75 6.51 9.53
CA VAL A 81 6.00 5.77 9.71
C VAL A 81 6.04 4.53 8.81
N TRP A 82 4.93 3.77 8.74
CA TRP A 82 4.85 2.57 7.92
C TRP A 82 4.88 2.87 6.42
N ARG A 83 4.21 3.94 5.96
CA ARG A 83 4.34 4.39 4.56
C ARG A 83 5.79 4.75 4.21
N GLY A 84 6.50 5.44 5.11
CA GLY A 84 7.92 5.74 4.92
C GLY A 84 8.79 4.49 4.84
N ARG A 85 8.56 3.51 5.74
CA ARG A 85 9.27 2.22 5.74
C ARG A 85 9.03 1.41 4.48
N LEU A 86 7.77 1.34 4.03
CA LEU A 86 7.40 0.67 2.79
C LEU A 86 8.05 1.37 1.59
N LYS A 87 8.02 2.71 1.53
CA LYS A 87 8.69 3.47 0.47
C LYS A 87 10.18 3.15 0.41
N LEU A 88 10.88 3.15 1.54
CA LEU A 88 12.30 2.76 1.62
C LEU A 88 12.54 1.33 1.11
N SER A 89 11.66 0.38 1.43
CA SER A 89 11.76 -0.99 0.91
C SER A 89 11.51 -1.05 -0.60
N LYS A 90 10.57 -0.26 -1.13
CA LYS A 90 10.30 -0.18 -2.57
C LYS A 90 11.46 0.45 -3.32
N GLU A 91 12.09 1.49 -2.76
CA GLU A 91 13.30 2.12 -3.32
C GLU A 91 14.49 1.14 -3.37
N LYS A 92 14.52 0.14 -2.48
CA LYS A 92 15.48 -0.98 -2.54
C LYS A 92 15.09 -2.08 -3.54
N GLY A 93 13.97 -1.93 -4.26
CA GLY A 93 13.46 -2.94 -5.17
C GLY A 93 12.87 -4.17 -4.48
N MET A 94 12.48 -4.08 -3.21
CA MET A 94 11.90 -5.23 -2.49
C MET A 94 10.42 -5.41 -2.84
N SER A 95 10.02 -6.66 -3.05
CA SER A 95 8.60 -7.04 -3.15
C SER A 95 7.85 -6.67 -1.86
N PRO A 96 6.55 -6.32 -1.94
CA PRO A 96 5.76 -5.88 -0.79
C PRO A 96 5.75 -6.91 0.35
N LEU A 97 5.65 -8.20 0.03
CA LEU A 97 5.74 -9.29 0.99
C LEU A 97 7.10 -9.32 1.71
N THR A 98 8.19 -9.25 0.95
CA THR A 98 9.54 -9.23 1.50
C THR A 98 9.74 -8.01 2.39
N ALA A 99 9.29 -6.84 1.94
CA ALA A 99 9.32 -5.61 2.73
C ALA A 99 8.62 -5.79 4.08
N VAL A 100 7.38 -6.27 4.07
CA VAL A 100 6.61 -6.49 5.30
C VAL A 100 7.29 -7.52 6.22
N ARG A 101 7.80 -8.63 5.65
CA ARG A 101 8.50 -9.69 6.40
C ARG A 101 9.82 -9.21 7.01
N GLU A 102 10.56 -8.36 6.32
CA GLU A 102 11.79 -7.73 6.84
C GLU A 102 11.51 -6.85 8.07
N TRP A 103 10.29 -6.31 8.19
CA TRP A 103 9.86 -5.53 9.35
C TRP A 103 9.27 -6.39 10.49
N VAL A 104 9.02 -7.69 10.28
CA VAL A 104 8.58 -8.62 11.32
C VAL A 104 9.72 -8.87 12.30
N GLY A 105 9.48 -8.65 13.60
CA GLY A 105 10.49 -8.83 14.64
C GLY A 105 11.53 -7.72 14.73
N LYS A 106 11.43 -6.65 13.92
CA LYS A 106 12.26 -5.45 14.06
C LYS A 106 11.92 -4.69 15.34
N PRO A 107 12.86 -3.90 15.89
CA PRO A 107 12.63 -3.11 17.09
C PRO A 107 11.43 -2.18 16.95
N GLU A 108 10.67 -2.08 18.03
CA GLU A 108 9.50 -1.21 18.13
C GLU A 108 9.89 0.25 17.91
N HIS A 109 9.21 0.90 16.97
CA HIS A 109 9.34 2.34 16.78
C HIS A 109 8.46 3.06 17.81
N PRO A 110 8.93 4.12 18.48
CA PRO A 110 8.17 4.83 19.51
C PRO A 110 6.83 5.39 19.01
N THR A 111 6.70 5.59 17.70
CA THR A 111 5.47 6.11 17.07
C THR A 111 4.85 5.13 16.06
N GLY A 112 5.67 4.24 15.49
CA GLY A 112 5.26 3.33 14.43
C GLY A 112 4.83 1.96 14.94
N GLY A 113 5.23 1.61 16.16
CA GLY A 113 5.09 0.26 16.68
C GLY A 113 6.08 -0.70 16.04
N ALA A 114 5.83 -1.98 16.28
CA ALA A 114 6.50 -3.10 15.65
C ALA A 114 5.47 -4.16 15.27
N ILE A 115 5.91 -5.06 14.39
CA ILE A 115 5.22 -6.32 14.18
C ILE A 115 5.98 -7.34 15.02
N SER A 116 5.33 -7.94 16.01
CA SER A 116 5.95 -8.99 16.83
C SER A 116 6.37 -10.17 15.95
N ALA A 117 7.51 -10.81 16.26
CA ALA A 117 7.97 -11.98 15.51
C ALA A 117 6.98 -13.17 15.58
N GLY A 118 6.16 -13.23 16.64
CA GLY A 118 5.06 -14.18 16.78
C GLY A 118 3.71 -13.71 16.20
N SER A 119 3.67 -12.57 15.51
CA SER A 119 2.45 -12.07 14.89
C SER A 119 1.98 -13.06 13.83
N ARG A 120 0.74 -13.52 13.94
CA ARG A 120 0.16 -14.44 12.95
C ARG A 120 -0.18 -13.68 11.68
N GLU A 121 0.54 -13.99 10.60
CA GLU A 121 0.16 -13.60 9.24
C GLU A 121 -1.23 -14.16 8.96
N GLN A 122 -2.17 -13.29 8.58
CA GLN A 122 -3.49 -13.69 8.17
C GLN A 122 -3.64 -13.42 6.68
N THR A 123 -3.89 -14.46 5.90
CA THR A 123 -4.24 -14.30 4.49
C THR A 123 -5.69 -13.85 4.40
N LEU A 124 -5.89 -12.71 3.74
CA LEU A 124 -7.19 -12.15 3.43
C LEU A 124 -7.37 -12.10 1.91
N PRO A 125 -8.61 -12.17 1.41
CA PRO A 125 -8.87 -12.28 -0.02
C PRO A 125 -8.55 -10.99 -0.79
N ASN A 126 -8.50 -9.83 -0.14
CA ASN A 126 -8.23 -8.53 -0.74
C ASN A 126 -7.97 -7.45 0.32
N SER A 127 -7.53 -6.26 -0.10
CA SER A 127 -7.25 -5.14 0.80
C SER A 127 -8.51 -4.63 1.52
N GLN A 128 -9.69 -4.73 0.89
CA GLN A 128 -10.96 -4.31 1.49
C GLN A 128 -11.28 -5.15 2.74
N ALA A 129 -11.03 -6.46 2.71
CA ALA A 129 -11.20 -7.32 3.88
C ALA A 129 -10.28 -6.89 5.04
N VAL A 130 -9.08 -6.39 4.75
CA VAL A 130 -8.17 -5.84 5.78
C VAL A 130 -8.72 -4.56 6.36
N GLN A 131 -9.26 -3.67 5.52
CA GLN A 131 -9.87 -2.42 5.95
C GLN A 131 -11.09 -2.67 6.85
N GLU A 132 -11.94 -3.64 6.47
CA GLU A 132 -13.08 -4.09 7.27
C GLU A 132 -12.60 -4.64 8.62
N LEU A 133 -11.56 -5.49 8.63
CA LEU A 133 -10.98 -6.02 9.86
C LEU A 133 -10.44 -4.91 10.77
N ALA A 134 -9.74 -3.93 10.21
CA ALA A 134 -9.23 -2.77 10.93
C ALA A 134 -10.38 -1.85 11.45
N GLY A 135 -11.51 -1.84 10.74
CA GLY A 135 -12.70 -1.07 11.07
C GLY A 135 -13.64 -1.73 12.08
N ARG A 136 -13.56 -3.04 12.28
CA ARG A 136 -14.39 -3.79 13.25
C ARG A 136 -14.09 -3.33 14.68
N ARG A 137 -15.12 -2.82 15.36
CA ARG A 137 -15.08 -2.57 16.81
C ARG A 137 -15.01 -3.92 17.54
N PRO A 138 -14.19 -4.05 18.61
CA PRO A 138 -14.37 -5.16 19.53
C PRO A 138 -15.77 -5.05 20.15
N GLN A 139 -16.55 -6.14 20.10
CA GLN A 139 -17.78 -6.29 20.87
C GLN A 139 -17.46 -6.63 22.32
#